data_AF-A0A6B2XQR1-F1
#
_entry.id   AF-A0A6B2XQR1-F1
#
_cell.length_a   1.000
_cell.length_b   1.000
_cell.length_c   1.000
_cell.angle_alpha   90.00
_cell.angle_beta   90.00
_cell.angle_gamma   90.00
#
_symmetry.space_group_name_H-M   'P 1'
#
loop_
_entity.id
_entity.type
_entity.pdbx_description
1 polymer ?
#
loop_
_entity_poly.entity_id
_entity_poly.type
_entity_poly.pdbx_seq_one_letter_code
_entity_poly.pdbx_strand_id
1 'polypeptide(L)' 'PEPLGLVRTPTGHAGVDGHLERLADADHLTADGHVAVYEDVHRGLRDALTALDAPPVPGPYENRS' A
#
# COMPACT_ATOMS: atom_id res chain seq x y z
N PRO A 1 -3.51 18.17 17.22
CA PRO A 1 -4.30 17.33 16.29
C PRO A 1 -4.79 16.12 17.08
N GLU A 2 -6.07 15.79 16.99
CA GLU A 2 -6.62 14.59 17.66
C GLU A 2 -6.77 13.47 16.62
N PRO A 3 -6.32 12.25 16.90
CA PRO A 3 -6.44 11.13 15.96
C PRO A 3 -7.91 10.79 15.70
N LEU A 4 -8.25 10.50 14.44
CA LEU A 4 -9.61 10.28 13.96
C LEU A 4 -10.29 8.99 14.50
N GLY A 5 -9.62 8.21 15.35
CA GLY A 5 -10.19 7.02 15.99
C GLY A 5 -10.51 5.86 15.03
N LEU A 6 -9.91 5.84 13.83
CA LEU A 6 -10.18 4.83 12.81
C LEU A 6 -9.52 3.50 13.19
N VAL A 7 -10.34 2.48 13.44
CA VAL A 7 -9.87 1.10 13.62
C VAL A 7 -9.58 0.51 12.24
N ARG A 8 -8.31 0.20 11.95
CA ARG A 8 -7.91 -0.49 10.72
C ARG A 8 -7.92 -2.00 10.94
N THR A 9 -8.66 -2.73 10.11
CA THR A 9 -8.59 -4.19 10.01
C THR A 9 -7.43 -4.57 9.08
N PRO A 10 -6.50 -5.46 9.48
CA PRO A 10 -5.43 -5.92 8.60
C PRO A 10 -6.00 -6.53 7.32
N THR A 11 -5.40 -6.21 6.18
CA THR A 11 -5.81 -6.75 4.88
C THR A 11 -5.25 -8.16 4.66
N GLY A 12 -4.18 -8.52 5.37
CA GLY A 12 -3.47 -9.78 5.20
C GLY A 12 -2.42 -9.73 4.08
N HIS A 13 -2.24 -8.58 3.44
CA HIS A 13 -1.20 -8.35 2.43
C HIS A 13 -0.15 -7.39 2.99
N ALA A 14 1.03 -7.91 3.29
CA ALA A 14 2.09 -7.19 3.99
C ALA A 14 2.48 -5.85 3.34
N GLY A 15 2.46 -5.74 2.01
CA GLY A 15 2.74 -4.48 1.31
C GLY A 15 1.66 -3.42 1.55
N VAL A 16 0.38 -3.81 1.48
CA VAL A 16 -0.76 -2.92 1.70
C VAL A 16 -0.81 -2.51 3.17
N ASP A 17 -0.64 -3.47 4.08
CA ASP A 17 -0.63 -3.21 5.52
C ASP A 17 0.51 -2.24 5.92
N GLY A 18 1.72 -2.41 5.35
CA GLY A 18 2.84 -1.49 5.60
C GLY A 18 2.61 -0.06 5.07
N HIS A 19 1.92 0.10 3.94
CA HIS A 19 1.53 1.43 3.44
C HIS A 19 0.45 2.09 4.31
N LEU A 20 -0.49 1.30 4.85
CA LEU A 20 -1.52 1.80 5.76
C LEU A 20 -0.95 2.23 7.13
N GLU A 21 0.07 1.54 7.63
CA GLU A 21 0.82 1.96 8.82
C GLU A 21 1.54 3.28 8.59
N ARG A 22 2.26 3.44 7.47
CA ARG A 22 2.92 4.71 7.12
C ARG A 22 1.92 5.87 6.97
N LEU A 23 0.71 5.60 6.49
CA LEU A 23 -0.35 6.59 6.45
C LEU A 23 -0.82 7.01 7.85
N ALA A 24 -0.82 6.09 8.83
CA ALA A 24 -1.13 6.41 10.22
C ALA A 24 -0.08 7.34 10.86
N ASP A 25 1.19 7.18 10.49
CA ASP A 25 2.25 8.08 10.93
C ASP A 25 2.04 9.50 10.41
N ALA A 26 1.43 9.65 9.23
CA ALA A 26 1.11 10.95 8.63
C ALA A 26 0.13 11.77 9.48
N ASP A 27 -0.82 11.14 10.19
CA ASP A 27 -1.79 11.83 11.05
C ASP A 27 -1.13 12.64 12.19
N HIS A 28 0.13 12.31 12.53
CA HIS A 28 0.90 12.97 13.57
C HIS A 28 1.82 14.08 13.05
N LEU A 29 1.96 14.22 11.73
CA LEU A 29 2.81 15.24 11.11
C LEU A 29 2.12 16.62 11.12
N THR A 30 2.88 17.66 10.79
CA THR A 30 2.30 18.95 10.41
C THR A 30 1.82 18.89 8.96
N ALA A 31 0.84 19.72 8.58
CA ALA A 31 0.25 19.70 7.24
C ALA A 31 1.30 19.74 6.09
N ASP A 32 2.40 20.47 6.27
CA ASP A 32 3.51 20.53 5.31
C ASP A 32 4.19 19.17 5.08
N GLY A 33 4.20 18.28 6.09
CA GLY A 33 4.72 16.92 6.01
C GLY A 33 3.71 15.90 5.48
N HIS A 34 2.41 16.21 5.45
CA HIS A 34 1.37 15.26 5.04
C HIS A 34 1.47 14.93 3.55
N VAL A 35 1.71 15.94 2.70
CA VAL A 35 1.67 15.78 1.24
C VAL A 35 2.68 14.74 0.76
N ALA A 36 3.92 14.83 1.26
CA ALA A 36 4.97 13.88 0.88
C ALA A 36 4.63 12.43 1.28
N VAL A 37 4.02 12.25 2.45
CA VAL A 37 3.61 10.91 2.92
C VAL A 37 2.41 10.38 2.13
N TYR A 38 1.41 11.22 1.84
CA TYR A 38 0.26 10.82 1.03
C TYR A 38 0.65 10.38 -0.38
N GLU A 39 1.59 11.06 -1.03
CA GLU A 39 2.09 10.72 -2.36
C GLU A 39 2.87 9.40 -2.35
N ASP A 40 3.74 9.18 -1.36
CA ASP A 40 4.48 7.92 -1.19
C ASP A 40 3.53 6.74 -0.96
N VAL A 41 2.56 6.90 -0.05
CA VAL A 41 1.55 5.89 0.25
C VAL A 41 0.68 5.61 -0.98
N HIS A 42 0.22 6.64 -1.71
CA HIS A 42 -0.58 6.44 -2.92
C HIS A 42 0.17 5.66 -3.99
N ARG A 43 1.45 6.00 -4.22
CA ARG A 43 2.27 5.29 -5.19
C ARG A 43 2.47 3.83 -4.79
N GLY A 44 2.88 3.60 -3.54
CA GLY A 44 3.12 2.24 -3.04
C GLY A 44 1.87 1.36 -3.08
N LEU A 45 0.72 1.90 -2.68
CA LEU A 45 -0.55 1.17 -2.75
C LEU A 45 -0.94 0.85 -4.21
N ARG A 46 -0.76 1.81 -5.13
CA ARG A 46 -1.02 1.57 -6.56
C ARG A 46 -0.14 0.48 -7.13
N ASP A 47 1.15 0.46 -6.78
CA ASP A 47 2.09 -0.54 -7.25
C ASP A 47 1.75 -1.94 -6.69
N ALA A 48 1.41 -2.02 -5.39
CA ALA A 48 0.99 -3.27 -4.75
C ALA A 48 -0.28 -3.85 -5.40
N LEU A 49 -1.29 -3.01 -5.64
CA LEU A 49 -2.53 -3.43 -6.30
C LEU A 49 -2.29 -3.82 -7.76
N THR A 50 -1.44 -3.08 -8.48
CA THR A 50 -1.08 -3.42 -9.87
C THR A 50 -0.37 -4.78 -9.93
N ALA A 51 0.49 -5.10 -8.95
CA ALA A 51 1.16 -6.39 -8.86
C ALA A 51 0.19 -7.54 -8.55
N LEU A 52 -0.85 -7.28 -7.74
CA LEU A 52 -1.91 -8.26 -7.47
C LEU A 52 -2.80 -8.52 -8.69
N ASP A 53 -3.09 -7.49 -9.49
CA ASP A 53 -3.88 -7.60 -10.72
C ASP A 53 -3.08 -8.21 -11.89
N ALA A 54 -1.75 -8.27 -11.79
CA ALA A 54 -0.92 -8.82 -12.85
C ALA A 54 -1.17 -10.33 -13.01
N PRO A 55 -1.43 -10.81 -14.24
CA PRO A 55 -1.56 -12.23 -14.49
C PRO A 55 -0.24 -12.94 -14.17
N PRO A 56 -0.28 -14.18 -13.64
CA PRO A 56 0.92 -14.96 -13.38
C PRO A 56 1.72 -15.11 -14.67
N VAL A 57 3.03 -14.83 -14.60
CA VAL A 57 3.91 -14.92 -15.76
C VAL A 57 3.99 -16.40 -16.19
N PRO A 58 3.72 -16.74 -17.46
CA PRO A 58 3.81 -18.12 -17.93
C PRO A 58 5.20 -18.69 -17.64
N GLY A 59 5.25 -19.82 -16.93
CA GLY A 59 6.50 -20.49 -16.60
C GLY A 59 7.15 -21.05 -17.89
N PRO A 60 8.49 -21.19 -17.94
CA PRO A 60 9.21 -21.66 -19.12
C PRO A 60 8.87 -23.10 -19.56
N TYR A 61 7.95 -23.79 -18.87
CA TYR A 61 7.56 -25.17 -19.12
C TYR A 61 6.15 -25.34 -19.72
N GLU A 62 5.38 -24.27 -19.96
CA GLU A 62 4.02 -24.39 -20.52
C GLU A 62 3.98 -24.64 -22.04
N ASN A 63 5.12 -24.62 -22.73
CA ASN A 63 5.23 -24.93 -24.16
C ASN A 63 5.92 -26.28 -24.40
N ARG A 64 5.36 -27.36 -23.86
CA ARG A 64 5.64 -28.72 -24.36
C ARG A 64 4.33 -29.48 -24.51
N SER A 65 3.68 -29.29 -25.65
CA SER A 65 2.61 -30.14 -26.16
C SER A 65 2.84 -30.36 -27.65
#